data_AF-A0A7G8DG58-F1
#
_entry.id   AF-A0A7G8DG58-F1
#
_cell.length_a   1.000
_cell.length_b   1.000
_cell.length_c   1.000
_cell.angle_alpha   90.00
_cell.angle_beta   90.00
_cell.angle_gamma   90.00
#
_symmetry.space_group_name_H-M   'P 1'
#
loop_
_entity.id
_entity.type
_entity.pdbx_description
1 polymer ?
#
loop_
_entity_poly.entity_id
_entity_poly.type
_entity_poly.pdbx_seq_one_letter_code
_entity_poly.pdbx_strand_id
1 'polypeptide(L)'
;MQLADPLEQASVSDPLLEVAKASASASAARQATADSCESAVSFHSELPQPLQQAMVAFIERCPNWDQYRLIQAALAGFLIQHGVESREITRLYVGNMFRRESLTQGV
;
A
#
# COMPACT_ATOMS: atom_id res chain seq x y z
N MET A 1 -37.10 -65.85 -16.77
CA MET A 1 -36.25 -66.15 -15.59
C MET A 1 -35.01 -65.27 -15.77
N GLN A 2 -34.69 -64.24 -14.99
CA GLN A 2 -35.07 -63.83 -13.64
C GLN A 2 -35.31 -62.30 -13.62
N LEU A 3 -36.18 -61.84 -12.73
CA LEU A 3 -36.76 -60.51 -12.62
C LEU A 3 -35.96 -59.60 -11.64
N ALA A 4 -35.89 -58.30 -11.99
CA ALA A 4 -35.79 -57.04 -11.20
C ALA A 4 -34.77 -56.94 -10.02
N ASP A 5 -33.77 -56.03 -10.05
CA ASP A 5 -33.78 -54.57 -9.71
C ASP A 5 -33.66 -54.33 -8.18
N PRO A 6 -33.28 -53.14 -7.65
CA PRO A 6 -32.02 -52.36 -7.77
C PRO A 6 -31.53 -51.83 -6.38
N LEU A 7 -30.51 -50.95 -6.38
CA LEU A 7 -30.10 -50.03 -5.27
C LEU A 7 -29.49 -50.76 -4.05
N GLU A 8 -28.53 -50.27 -3.28
CA GLU A 8 -28.17 -48.92 -2.88
C GLU A 8 -26.77 -49.05 -2.24
N GLN A 9 -25.75 -48.40 -2.81
CA GLN A 9 -25.07 -47.27 -2.18
C GLN A 9 -24.77 -47.41 -0.69
N ALA A 10 -23.49 -47.56 -0.36
CA ALA A 10 -22.80 -46.65 0.56
C ALA A 10 -21.30 -46.91 0.49
N SER A 11 -20.65 -46.16 -0.40
CA SER A 11 -19.21 -45.92 -0.32
C SER A 11 -18.93 -45.29 1.04
N VAL A 12 -18.16 -45.99 1.88
CA VAL A 12 -17.53 -45.42 3.07
C VAL A 12 -16.49 -44.43 2.55
N SER A 13 -16.93 -43.22 2.26
CA SER A 13 -16.06 -42.09 1.91
C SER A 13 -15.67 -41.41 3.21
N ASP A 14 -14.47 -41.76 3.63
CA ASP A 14 -13.59 -41.14 4.61
C ASP A 14 -13.73 -39.59 4.62
N PRO A 15 -14.37 -38.97 5.63
CA PRO A 15 -14.43 -37.51 5.73
C PRO A 15 -13.22 -37.00 6.51
N LEU A 16 -12.01 -37.19 5.96
CA LEU A 16 -10.79 -36.68 6.58
C LEU A 16 -9.81 -36.08 5.56
N LEU A 17 -10.27 -35.29 4.60
CA LEU A 17 -9.34 -34.47 3.77
C LEU A 17 -9.99 -33.30 3.01
N GLU A 18 -10.95 -32.56 3.61
CA GLU A 18 -11.46 -31.32 3.01
C GLU A 18 -11.56 -30.15 4.00
N VAL A 19 -10.58 -30.01 4.90
CA VAL A 19 -10.44 -28.82 5.77
C VAL A 19 -9.06 -28.17 5.63
N ALA A 20 -8.37 -28.38 4.50
CA ALA A 20 -7.06 -27.79 4.24
C ALA A 20 -6.99 -26.91 2.98
N LYS A 21 -8.11 -26.61 2.32
CA LYS A 21 -8.13 -25.78 1.08
C LYS A 21 -8.86 -24.44 1.18
N ALA A 22 -9.48 -24.10 2.30
CA ALA A 22 -10.20 -22.82 2.44
C ALA A 22 -9.33 -21.62 2.88
N SER A 23 -8.07 -21.83 3.31
CA SER A 23 -7.22 -20.75 3.85
C SER A 23 -6.08 -20.29 2.93
N ALA A 24 -5.96 -20.83 1.71
CA ALA A 24 -4.85 -20.51 0.80
C ALA A 24 -5.20 -19.46 -0.28
N SER A 25 -6.41 -18.91 -0.30
CA SER A 25 -6.88 -18.03 -1.39
C SER A 25 -7.01 -16.55 -1.02
N ALA A 26 -6.70 -16.16 0.23
CA ALA A 26 -6.75 -14.75 0.65
C ALA A 26 -5.37 -14.07 0.75
N SER A 27 -4.27 -14.82 0.65
CA SER A 27 -2.90 -14.28 0.76
C SER A 27 -2.22 -14.02 -0.59
N ALA A 28 -2.78 -14.50 -1.71
CA ALA A 28 -2.18 -14.32 -3.04
C ALA A 28 -2.36 -12.91 -3.63
N ALA A 29 -3.21 -12.06 -3.06
CA ALA A 29 -3.51 -10.73 -3.60
C ALA A 29 -2.61 -9.60 -3.04
N ARG A 30 -1.61 -9.89 -2.19
CA ARG A 30 -0.83 -8.83 -1.51
C ARG A 30 0.61 -8.63 -1.98
N GLN A 31 1.09 -9.40 -2.96
CA GLN A 31 2.47 -9.27 -3.44
C GLN A 31 2.54 -9.10 -4.96
N ALA A 32 1.96 -8.02 -5.45
CA ALA A 32 2.36 -7.42 -6.72
C ALA A 32 2.79 -5.97 -6.43
N THR A 33 3.75 -5.79 -5.54
CA THR A 33 4.59 -4.58 -5.60
C THR A 33 5.45 -4.76 -6.83
N ALA A 34 4.91 -4.30 -7.97
CA ALA A 34 5.66 -4.20 -9.19
C ALA A 34 6.99 -3.53 -8.86
N ASP A 35 8.06 -4.22 -9.23
CA ASP A 35 9.41 -3.70 -9.34
C ASP A 35 9.39 -2.63 -10.46
N SER A 36 8.71 -1.52 -10.19
CA SER A 36 8.86 -0.29 -10.93
C SER A 36 9.90 0.51 -10.17
N CYS A 37 11.14 0.02 -10.22
CA CYS A 37 12.29 0.91 -10.16
C CYS A 37 12.32 1.71 -11.48
N GLU A 38 11.23 2.44 -11.74
CA GLU A 38 11.12 3.42 -12.81
C GLU A 38 12.20 4.44 -12.51
N SER A 39 13.14 4.62 -13.47
CA SER A 39 14.33 5.46 -13.37
C SER A 39 14.18 6.58 -12.33
N ALA A 40 14.69 6.35 -11.12
CA ALA A 40 14.64 7.35 -10.08
C ALA A 40 15.45 8.56 -10.56
N VAL A 41 14.77 9.64 -10.92
CA VAL A 41 15.43 10.87 -11.34
C VAL A 41 16.15 11.43 -10.11
N SER A 42 17.49 11.36 -10.11
CA SER A 42 18.28 12.01 -9.07
C SER A 42 18.09 13.52 -9.16
N PHE A 43 17.49 14.09 -8.11
CA PHE A 43 17.26 15.52 -8.02
C PHE A 43 18.51 16.21 -7.46
N HIS A 44 19.27 16.87 -8.33
CA HIS A 44 20.40 17.71 -7.92
C HIS A 44 20.10 19.16 -8.30
N SER A 45 19.83 19.98 -7.30
CA SER A 45 19.62 21.41 -7.44
C SER A 45 20.19 22.12 -6.23
N GLU A 46 20.85 23.25 -6.46
CA GLU A 46 21.20 24.16 -5.38
C GLU A 46 19.93 24.77 -4.79
N LEU A 47 19.87 24.83 -3.47
CA LEU A 47 18.72 25.29 -2.71
C LEU A 47 19.09 26.65 -2.08
N PRO A 48 18.39 27.75 -2.39
CA PRO A 48 18.73 29.07 -1.85
C PRO A 48 18.82 29.06 -0.31
N GLN A 49 19.84 29.71 0.25
CA GLN A 49 20.15 29.67 1.69
C GLN A 49 18.94 30.02 2.60
N PRO A 50 18.08 31.02 2.28
CA PRO A 50 16.90 31.29 3.10
C PRO A 50 15.91 30.11 3.17
N LEU A 51 15.74 29.39 2.05
CA LEU A 51 14.82 28.25 1.97
C LEU A 51 15.41 27.03 2.68
N GLN A 52 16.72 26.80 2.55
CA GLN A 52 17.42 25.76 3.31
C GLN A 52 17.28 25.99 4.81
N GLN A 53 17.52 27.21 5.29
CA GLN A 53 17.41 27.53 6.71
C GLN A 53 15.98 27.35 7.24
N ALA A 54 14.98 27.78 6.47
CA ALA A 54 13.57 27.57 6.83
C ALA A 54 13.21 26.07 6.90
N MET A 55 13.69 25.27 5.94
CA MET A 55 13.48 23.82 5.92
C MET A 55 14.09 23.14 7.15
N VAL A 56 15.34 23.47 7.49
CA VAL A 56 16.02 22.92 8.68
C VAL A 56 15.26 23.29 9.95
N ALA A 57 14.93 24.56 10.13
CA ALA A 57 14.20 25.03 11.31
C ALA A 57 12.80 24.38 11.45
N PHE A 58 12.14 24.09 10.32
CA PHE A 58 10.87 23.36 10.30
C PHE A 58 11.05 21.91 10.76
N ILE A 59 12.02 21.20 10.19
CA ILE A 59 12.29 19.78 10.51
C ILE A 59 12.67 19.63 11.99
N GLU A 60 13.51 20.51 12.53
CA GLU A 60 13.91 20.48 13.95
C GLU A 60 12.73 20.63 14.91
N ARG A 61 11.69 21.38 14.52
CA ARG A 61 10.48 21.58 15.33
C ARG A 61 9.46 20.45 15.17
N CYS A 62 9.59 19.65 14.12
CA CYS A 62 8.59 18.67 13.73
C CYS A 62 9.22 17.27 13.74
N PRO A 63 9.12 16.50 14.84
CA PRO A 63 9.90 15.27 15.09
C PRO A 63 9.68 14.13 14.08
N ASN A 64 8.70 14.26 13.20
CA ASN A 64 8.26 13.22 12.28
C ASN A 64 8.50 13.59 10.81
N TRP A 65 9.15 14.73 10.59
CA TRP A 65 9.48 15.24 9.28
C TRP A 65 10.96 15.07 9.04
N ASP A 66 11.29 14.68 7.83
CA ASP A 66 12.64 14.66 7.29
C ASP A 66 12.65 15.41 5.96
N GLN A 67 13.84 15.66 5.42
CA GLN A 67 14.02 16.41 4.19
C GLN A 67 13.26 15.79 3.01
N TYR A 68 13.32 14.46 2.85
CA TYR A 68 12.67 13.78 1.72
C TYR A 68 11.17 13.84 1.84
N ARG A 69 10.63 13.56 3.03
CA ARG A 69 9.20 13.63 3.30
C ARG A 69 8.64 15.04 3.07
N LEU A 70 9.37 16.06 3.50
CA LEU A 70 8.99 17.45 3.28
C LEU A 70 8.91 17.78 1.79
N ILE A 71 9.98 17.47 1.05
CA ILE A 71 10.07 17.77 -0.38
C ILE A 71 9.00 17.01 -1.16
N GLN A 72 8.80 15.72 -0.87
CA GLN A 72 7.76 14.92 -1.51
C GLN A 72 6.34 15.46 -1.24
N ALA A 73 6.04 15.84 0.01
CA ALA A 73 4.76 16.45 0.35
C ALA A 73 4.55 17.79 -0.37
N ALA A 74 5.57 18.64 -0.38
CA ALA A 74 5.52 19.94 -1.03
C ALA A 74 5.34 19.82 -2.55
N LEU A 75 6.08 18.93 -3.20
CA LEU A 75 5.95 18.66 -4.64
C LEU A 75 4.57 18.10 -4.98
N ALA A 76 4.11 17.07 -4.26
CA ALA A 76 2.80 16.49 -4.52
C ALA A 76 1.67 17.50 -4.30
N GLY A 77 1.73 18.27 -3.21
CA GLY A 77 0.76 19.33 -2.92
C GLY A 77 0.76 20.44 -3.96
N PHE A 78 1.94 20.86 -4.43
CA PHE A 78 2.08 21.86 -5.49
C PHE A 78 1.41 21.38 -6.78
N LEU A 79 1.71 20.15 -7.22
CA LEU A 79 1.13 19.57 -8.43
C LEU A 79 -0.40 19.49 -8.36
N ILE A 80 -0.96 19.07 -7.22
CA ILE A 80 -2.41 19.01 -7.00
C ILE A 80 -3.04 20.40 -7.12
N GLN A 81 -2.46 21.41 -6.49
CA GLN A 81 -2.95 22.79 -6.55
C GLN A 81 -2.93 23.36 -7.97
N HIS A 82 -2.06 22.87 -8.83
CA HIS A 82 -1.94 23.26 -10.24
C HIS A 82 -2.75 22.37 -11.21
N GLY A 83 -3.68 21.57 -10.70
CA GLY A 83 -4.63 20.81 -11.53
C GLY A 83 -4.11 19.45 -12.00
N VAL A 84 -3.05 18.91 -11.39
CA VAL A 84 -2.63 17.53 -11.66
C VAL A 84 -3.58 16.56 -10.99
N GLU A 85 -4.48 15.99 -11.79
CA GLU A 85 -5.49 15.02 -11.35
C GLU A 85 -4.94 13.58 -11.38
N SER A 86 -4.01 13.28 -10.49
CA SER A 86 -3.51 11.91 -10.29
C SER A 86 -3.85 11.40 -8.89
N ARG A 87 -4.52 10.25 -8.84
CA ARG A 87 -4.84 9.55 -7.59
C ARG A 87 -3.56 9.11 -6.87
N GLU A 88 -2.51 8.77 -7.60
CA GLU A 88 -1.22 8.36 -7.06
C GLU A 88 -0.53 9.55 -6.38
N ILE A 89 -0.49 10.71 -7.05
CA ILE A 89 0.07 11.95 -6.49
C ILE A 89 -0.72 12.39 -5.25
N THR A 90 -2.05 12.28 -5.30
CA THR A 90 -2.92 12.55 -4.14
C THR A 90 -2.61 11.62 -2.97
N ARG A 91 -2.40 10.32 -3.22
CA ARG A 91 -2.01 9.36 -2.19
C ARG A 91 -0.62 9.65 -1.62
N LEU A 92 0.34 10.06 -2.45
CA LEU A 92 1.66 10.47 -2.01
C LEU A 92 1.60 11.72 -1.13
N TYR A 93 0.80 12.71 -1.51
CA TYR A 93 0.58 13.91 -0.70
C TYR A 93 0.00 13.55 0.68
N VAL A 94 -1.11 12.83 0.71
CA VAL A 94 -1.78 12.43 1.96
C VAL A 94 -0.89 11.50 2.79
N GLY A 95 -0.20 10.55 2.16
CA GLY A 95 0.70 9.62 2.84
C GLY A 95 1.93 10.29 3.45
N ASN A 96 2.44 11.36 2.83
CA ASN A 96 3.52 12.16 3.41
C ASN A 96 2.99 13.14 4.46
N MET A 97 1.78 13.70 4.30
CA MET A 97 1.18 14.60 5.29
C MET A 97 0.78 13.88 6.59
N PHE A 98 0.22 12.67 6.49
CA PHE A 98 -0.35 11.94 7.62
C PHE A 98 0.37 10.61 7.85
N ARG A 99 0.76 10.32 9.10
CA ARG A 99 1.36 9.02 9.43
C ARG A 99 0.30 7.92 9.49
N ARG A 100 0.68 6.71 9.09
CA ARG A 100 -0.12 5.49 9.26
C ARG A 100 -0.35 5.14 10.73
N GLU A 101 0.60 5.49 11.59
CA GLU A 101 0.54 5.28 13.06
C GLU A 101 -0.61 6.07 13.71
N SER A 102 -0.93 7.25 13.17
CA SER A 102 -2.02 8.11 13.63
C SER A 102 -3.41 7.53 13.28
N LEU A 103 -3.48 6.60 12.34
CA LEU A 103 -4.73 5.97 11.90
C LEU A 103 -5.04 4.67 12.66
N THR A 104 -4.08 4.11 13.39
CA THR A 104 -4.23 2.85 14.14
C THR A 104 -4.58 3.04 15.62
N GLN A 105 -4.58 4.28 16.14
CA GLN A 105 -4.93 4.61 17.53
C GLN A 105 -6.42 4.96 17.74
N GLY A 106 -7.29 4.64 16.78
CA GLY A 106 -8.72 4.93 16.85
C GLY A 106 -9.60 3.69 16.68
N VAL A 107 -9.42 2.69 17.55
CA VAL A 107 -10.44 1.68 17.93
C VAL A 107 -10.23 1.31 19.39
#